data_AF-A0A502F0E7-F1
#
_entry.id   AF-A0A502F0E7-F1
#
_cell.length_a   1.000
_cell.length_b   1.000
_cell.length_c   1.000
_cell.angle_alpha   90.00
_cell.angle_beta   90.00
_cell.angle_gamma   90.00
#
_symmetry.space_group_name_H-M   'P 1'
#
loop_
_entity.id
_entity.type
_entity.pdbx_description
1 polymer ?
#
loop_
_entity_poly.entity_id
_entity_poly.type
_entity_poly.pdbx_seq_one_letter_code
_entity_poly.pdbx_strand_id
1 'polypeptide(L)'
;RLAAAFGMRVIAHDPLLPTGPLPGPAERVETLPDLLRQSEVLSLHLPLEPATRGLIGAAELALLPKGAILVHTARGGIVDQDALLAALDSGHLSWAGVDVFAKEPLEAENPFRSHPRVVATPHLAANTPRGATGMACGAAESIIAVLAGRLPALEGAVVVPGGLPAELAPAV
;
A
#
# COMPACT_ATOMS: atom_id res chain seq x y z
N ARG A 1 0.84 4.14 -14.68
CA ARG A 1 1.24 5.24 -15.61
C ARG A 1 2.75 5.34 -15.74
N LEU A 2 3.50 5.61 -14.66
CA LEU A 2 4.96 5.73 -14.72
C LEU A 2 5.65 4.47 -15.24
N ALA A 3 5.32 3.30 -14.70
CA ALA A 3 5.88 2.01 -15.17
C ALA A 3 5.70 1.78 -16.68
N ALA A 4 4.54 2.15 -17.25
CA ALA A 4 4.29 2.02 -18.68
C ALA A 4 5.22 2.92 -19.52
N ALA A 5 5.64 4.08 -19.00
CA ALA A 5 6.60 4.94 -19.69
C ALA A 5 8.01 4.33 -19.77
N PHE A 6 8.32 3.37 -18.89
CA PHE A 6 9.54 2.56 -18.95
C PHE A 6 9.39 1.32 -19.84
N GLY A 7 8.28 1.18 -20.59
CA GLY A 7 8.01 0.04 -21.47
C GLY A 7 7.51 -1.21 -20.74
N MET A 8 7.14 -1.11 -19.46
CA MET A 8 6.59 -2.24 -18.72
C MET A 8 5.14 -2.52 -19.13
N ARG A 9 4.78 -3.81 -19.25
CA ARG A 9 3.37 -4.23 -19.22
C ARG A 9 2.85 -4.06 -17.79
N VAL A 10 1.81 -3.26 -17.61
CA VAL A 10 1.23 -2.98 -16.29
C VAL A 10 -0.06 -3.78 -16.14
N ILE A 11 -0.09 -4.66 -15.15
CA ILE A 11 -1.29 -5.40 -14.73
C ILE A 11 -1.68 -4.97 -13.32
N ALA A 12 -2.97 -5.00 -12.99
CA ALA A 12 -3.42 -4.73 -11.63
C ALA A 12 -4.65 -5.56 -11.25
N HIS A 13 -4.74 -5.88 -9.97
CA HIS A 13 -5.91 -6.49 -9.34
C HIS A 13 -6.42 -5.54 -8.26
N ASP A 14 -7.69 -5.16 -8.36
CA ASP A 14 -8.39 -4.39 -7.33
C ASP A 14 -9.83 -4.93 -7.28
N PRO A 15 -10.20 -5.66 -6.21
CA PRO A 15 -11.53 -6.25 -6.05
C PRO A 15 -12.61 -5.24 -5.68
N LEU A 16 -12.23 -4.01 -5.30
CA LEU A 16 -13.17 -2.95 -4.92
C LEU A 16 -13.59 -2.08 -6.11
N LEU A 17 -12.81 -2.08 -7.18
CA LEU A 17 -13.15 -1.37 -8.41
C LEU A 17 -14.18 -2.15 -9.24
N PRO A 18 -15.17 -1.48 -9.85
CA PRO A 18 -16.13 -2.12 -10.75
C PRO A 18 -15.45 -2.93 -11.86
N THR A 19 -16.14 -3.99 -12.30
CA THR A 19 -15.68 -4.81 -13.43
C THR A 19 -15.51 -3.95 -14.69
N GLY A 20 -14.53 -4.33 -15.51
CA GLY A 20 -14.16 -3.60 -16.72
C GLY A 20 -12.80 -2.92 -16.65
N PRO A 21 -12.47 -2.04 -17.62
CA PRO A 21 -11.16 -1.44 -17.75
C PRO A 21 -10.77 -0.61 -16.51
N LEU A 22 -9.52 -0.75 -16.09
CA LEU A 22 -8.96 0.08 -15.02
C LEU A 22 -8.63 1.49 -15.53
N PRO A 23 -8.63 2.50 -14.65
CA PRO A 23 -8.12 3.82 -15.01
C PRO A 23 -6.63 3.78 -15.40
N GLY A 24 -6.32 4.31 -16.58
CA GLY A 24 -4.94 4.40 -17.07
C GLY A 24 -4.48 3.16 -17.86
N PRO A 25 -3.16 2.94 -17.98
CA PRO A 25 -2.61 1.95 -18.91
C PRO A 25 -2.55 0.52 -18.34
N ALA A 26 -3.20 0.26 -17.20
CA ALA A 26 -3.12 -1.05 -16.55
C ALA A 26 -4.18 -2.00 -17.10
N GLU A 27 -3.77 -3.24 -17.40
CA GLU A 27 -4.68 -4.35 -17.70
C GLU A 27 -5.22 -4.94 -16.39
N ARG A 28 -6.53 -5.23 -16.33
CA ARG A 28 -7.14 -5.86 -15.17
C ARG A 28 -6.78 -7.35 -15.12
N VAL A 29 -6.47 -7.83 -13.91
CA VAL A 29 -6.39 -9.26 -13.60
C VAL A 29 -7.41 -9.57 -12.51
N GLU A 30 -8.24 -10.59 -12.76
CA GLU A 30 -9.43 -10.88 -11.95
C GLU A 30 -9.09 -11.48 -10.58
N THR A 31 -7.96 -12.17 -10.45
CA THR A 31 -7.58 -12.83 -9.20
C THR A 31 -6.17 -12.43 -8.76
N LEU A 32 -5.97 -12.34 -7.44
CA LEU A 32 -4.64 -12.11 -6.86
C LEU A 32 -3.63 -13.21 -7.27
N PRO A 33 -3.95 -14.52 -7.20
CA PRO A 33 -3.00 -15.55 -7.65
C PRO A 33 -2.54 -15.39 -9.10
N ASP A 34 -3.44 -15.02 -10.02
CA ASP A 34 -3.07 -14.82 -11.42
C ASP A 34 -2.24 -13.56 -11.63
N LEU A 35 -2.46 -12.52 -10.82
CA LEU A 35 -1.61 -11.33 -10.80
C LEU A 35 -0.19 -11.72 -10.36
N LEU A 36 -0.08 -12.45 -9.25
CA LEU A 36 1.20 -12.85 -8.68
C LEU A 36 2.03 -13.67 -9.67
N ARG A 37 1.43 -14.69 -10.31
CA ARG A 37 2.13 -15.53 -11.30
C ARG A 37 2.68 -14.77 -12.50
N GLN A 38 2.12 -13.61 -12.82
CA GLN A 38 2.52 -12.78 -13.96
C GLN A 38 3.43 -11.60 -13.55
N SER A 39 3.67 -11.38 -12.26
CA SER A 39 4.34 -10.17 -11.76
C SER A 39 5.83 -10.38 -11.55
N GLU A 40 6.66 -9.96 -12.51
CA GLU A 40 8.13 -9.86 -12.31
C GLU A 40 8.51 -8.75 -11.32
N VAL A 41 7.65 -7.72 -11.21
CA VAL A 41 7.73 -6.67 -10.19
C VAL A 41 6.36 -6.51 -9.56
N LEU A 42 6.23 -6.82 -8.28
CA LEU A 42 5.01 -6.65 -7.50
C LEU A 42 5.09 -5.34 -6.70
N SER A 43 4.15 -4.42 -6.91
CA SER A 43 4.02 -3.20 -6.11
C SER A 43 2.67 -3.17 -5.40
N LEU A 44 2.68 -2.96 -4.07
CA LEU A 44 1.48 -3.02 -3.23
C LEU A 44 0.92 -1.62 -2.94
N HIS A 45 -0.37 -1.43 -3.21
CA HIS A 45 -1.07 -0.13 -3.09
C HIS A 45 -2.50 -0.29 -2.53
N LEU A 46 -2.61 -0.94 -1.38
CA LEU A 46 -3.88 -1.28 -0.74
C LEU A 46 -3.87 -0.85 0.74
N PRO A 47 -5.02 -0.52 1.34
CA PRO A 47 -5.10 -0.21 2.75
C PRO A 47 -4.82 -1.46 3.60
N LEU A 48 -4.41 -1.25 4.85
CA LEU A 48 -4.39 -2.32 5.86
C LEU A 48 -5.77 -2.41 6.52
N GLU A 49 -6.43 -3.54 6.30
CA GLU A 49 -7.76 -3.90 6.79
C GLU A 49 -7.73 -5.35 7.28
N PRO A 50 -8.77 -5.83 7.98
CA PRO A 50 -8.84 -7.24 8.38
C PRO A 50 -8.65 -8.22 7.21
N ALA A 51 -9.17 -7.88 6.03
CA ALA A 51 -9.06 -8.71 4.82
C ALA A 51 -7.68 -8.66 4.16
N THR A 52 -6.86 -7.63 4.41
CA THR A 52 -5.54 -7.46 3.77
C THR A 52 -4.37 -7.69 4.72
N ARG A 53 -4.64 -7.97 5.99
CA ARG A 53 -3.63 -8.32 6.97
C ARG A 53 -3.01 -9.68 6.65
N GLY A 54 -1.69 -9.70 6.49
CA GLY A 54 -0.95 -10.92 6.11
C GLY A 54 -1.36 -11.47 4.74
N LEU A 55 -1.92 -10.63 3.87
CA LEU A 55 -2.38 -11.03 2.53
C LEU A 55 -1.26 -11.64 1.70
N ILE A 56 -0.03 -11.13 1.86
CA ILE A 56 1.15 -11.63 1.14
C ILE A 56 2.00 -12.41 2.14
N GLY A 57 1.77 -13.72 2.22
CA GLY A 57 2.55 -14.67 3.02
C GLY A 57 3.47 -15.53 2.16
N ALA A 58 3.98 -16.62 2.74
CA ALA A 58 4.90 -17.53 2.04
C ALA A 58 4.27 -18.16 0.79
N ALA A 59 2.98 -18.49 0.83
CA ALA A 59 2.27 -19.10 -0.30
C ALA A 59 2.13 -18.12 -1.47
N GLU A 60 1.79 -16.87 -1.19
CA GLU A 60 1.62 -15.83 -2.21
C GLU A 60 2.97 -15.40 -2.79
N LEU A 61 3.99 -15.28 -1.95
CA LEU A 61 5.35 -15.00 -2.41
C LEU A 61 5.86 -16.10 -3.33
N ALA A 62 5.58 -17.36 -3.05
CA ALA A 62 5.98 -18.49 -3.90
C ALA A 62 5.27 -18.56 -5.26
N LEU A 63 4.15 -17.83 -5.43
CA LEU A 63 3.49 -17.69 -6.73
C LEU A 63 4.21 -16.72 -7.65
N LEU A 64 5.06 -15.83 -7.13
CA LEU A 64 5.81 -14.90 -7.95
C LEU A 64 6.82 -15.66 -8.83
N PRO A 65 7.13 -15.15 -10.03
CA PRO A 65 8.25 -15.65 -10.81
C PRO A 65 9.55 -15.63 -10.00
N LYS A 66 10.38 -16.67 -10.15
CA LYS A 66 11.72 -16.69 -9.53
C LYS A 66 12.53 -15.48 -10.02
N GLY A 67 13.12 -14.75 -9.09
CA GLY A 67 13.85 -13.52 -9.35
C GLY A 67 12.98 -12.26 -9.32
N ALA A 68 11.69 -12.35 -9.01
CA ALA A 68 10.81 -11.20 -8.90
C ALA A 68 11.28 -10.19 -7.84
N ILE A 69 10.80 -8.94 -7.99
CA ILE A 69 11.06 -7.82 -7.09
C ILE A 69 9.77 -7.44 -6.37
N LEU A 70 9.82 -7.21 -5.07
CA LEU A 70 8.70 -6.70 -4.28
C LEU A 70 8.93 -5.23 -3.88
N VAL A 71 7.93 -4.38 -4.09
CA VAL A 71 7.92 -2.97 -3.67
C VAL A 71 6.72 -2.75 -2.75
N HIS A 72 6.99 -2.38 -1.50
CA HIS A 72 5.97 -2.19 -0.48
C HIS A 72 6.08 -0.83 0.19
N THR A 73 5.17 0.07 -0.23
CA THR A 73 5.04 1.44 0.28
C THR A 73 3.63 1.73 0.80
N ALA A 74 2.84 0.68 1.05
CA ALA A 74 1.45 0.79 1.47
C ALA A 74 1.32 0.90 2.99
N ARG A 75 1.19 -0.23 3.70
CA ARG A 75 1.11 -0.31 5.16
C ARG A 75 1.77 -1.58 5.67
N GLY A 76 2.55 -1.46 6.74
CA GLY A 76 3.11 -2.62 7.42
C GLY A 76 2.03 -3.61 7.88
N GLY A 77 2.35 -4.90 7.86
CA GLY A 77 1.41 -5.97 8.21
C GLY A 77 0.53 -6.48 7.07
N ILE A 78 0.64 -5.91 5.87
CA ILE A 78 0.08 -6.52 4.64
C ILE A 78 0.94 -7.70 4.18
N VAL A 79 2.26 -7.54 4.25
CA VAL A 79 3.24 -8.58 3.94
C VAL A 79 3.72 -9.22 5.23
N ASP A 80 3.77 -10.56 5.26
CA ASP A 80 4.48 -11.31 6.28
C ASP A 80 5.99 -11.06 6.13
N GLN A 81 6.56 -10.40 7.13
CA GLN A 81 7.95 -9.96 7.11
C GLN A 81 8.94 -11.12 7.19
N ASP A 82 8.61 -12.18 7.92
CA ASP A 82 9.47 -13.36 8.04
C ASP A 82 9.44 -14.17 6.74
N ALA A 83 8.26 -14.30 6.13
CA ALA A 83 8.13 -14.92 4.82
C ALA A 83 8.89 -14.14 3.72
N LEU A 84 8.85 -12.81 3.76
CA LEU A 84 9.61 -11.96 2.85
C LEU A 84 11.12 -12.15 3.00
N LEU A 85 11.64 -12.16 4.24
CA LEU A 85 13.05 -12.43 4.49
C LEU A 85 13.45 -13.82 4.00
N ALA A 86 12.66 -14.86 4.27
CA ALA A 86 12.93 -16.22 3.79
C ALA A 86 12.91 -16.32 2.25
N ALA A 87 11.98 -15.63 1.58
CA ALA A 87 11.90 -15.59 0.12
C ALA A 87 13.11 -14.86 -0.50
N LEU A 88 13.61 -13.82 0.17
CA LEU A 88 14.84 -13.15 -0.22
C LEU A 88 16.04 -14.08 0.02
N ASP A 89 16.22 -14.63 1.23
CA ASP A 89 17.33 -15.49 1.61
C ASP A 89 17.51 -16.67 0.65
N SER A 90 16.43 -17.38 0.33
CA SER A 90 16.40 -18.48 -0.64
C SER A 90 16.73 -18.06 -2.09
N GLY A 91 16.72 -16.76 -2.39
CA GLY A 91 16.89 -16.22 -3.74
C GLY A 91 15.67 -16.43 -4.63
N HIS A 92 14.51 -16.77 -4.06
CA HIS A 92 13.26 -16.77 -4.79
C HIS A 92 12.89 -15.34 -5.23
N LEU A 93 13.04 -14.36 -4.34
CA LEU A 93 13.02 -12.94 -4.70
C LEU A 93 14.43 -12.40 -4.87
N SER A 94 14.62 -11.55 -5.87
CA SER A 94 15.92 -10.90 -6.12
C SER A 94 16.14 -9.70 -5.22
N TRP A 95 15.11 -8.87 -5.03
CA TRP A 95 15.16 -7.64 -4.24
C TRP A 95 13.81 -7.29 -3.61
N ALA A 96 13.86 -6.54 -2.51
CA ALA A 96 12.69 -5.88 -1.94
C ALA A 96 12.96 -4.40 -1.62
N GLY A 97 12.05 -3.51 -2.04
CA GLY A 97 11.99 -2.13 -1.57
C GLY A 97 10.86 -1.97 -0.55
N VAL A 98 11.17 -1.60 0.69
CA VAL A 98 10.21 -1.59 1.80
C VAL A 98 10.29 -0.25 2.55
N ASP A 99 9.20 0.51 2.56
CA ASP A 99 9.08 1.78 3.29
C ASP A 99 8.29 1.65 4.60
N VAL A 100 7.54 0.56 4.76
CA VAL A 100 6.56 0.39 5.86
C VAL A 100 6.77 -0.94 6.58
N PHE A 101 6.58 -0.95 7.90
CA PHE A 101 6.88 -2.10 8.77
C PHE A 101 5.73 -2.39 9.75
N ALA A 102 5.56 -3.66 10.15
CA ALA A 102 4.48 -4.03 11.06
C ALA A 102 4.57 -3.33 12.43
N LYS A 103 5.81 -3.10 12.89
CA LYS A 103 6.13 -2.26 14.04
C LYS A 103 7.01 -1.12 13.59
N GLU A 104 6.57 0.10 13.85
CA GLU A 104 7.30 1.32 13.56
C GLU A 104 7.46 2.16 14.84
N PRO A 105 8.64 2.78 15.07
CA PRO A 105 9.83 2.77 14.23
C PRO A 105 10.53 1.40 14.21
N LEU A 106 11.29 1.15 13.14
CA LEU A 106 12.04 -0.09 12.96
C LEU A 106 13.20 -0.18 13.98
N GLU A 107 13.22 -1.25 14.76
CA GLU A 107 14.26 -1.51 15.77
C GLU A 107 15.65 -1.64 15.14
N ALA A 108 16.69 -1.26 15.89
CA ALA A 108 18.06 -1.22 15.38
C ALA A 108 18.58 -2.59 14.89
N GLU A 109 18.18 -3.67 15.56
CA GLU A 109 18.58 -5.05 15.24
C GLU A 109 17.67 -5.72 14.18
N ASN A 110 16.70 -4.98 13.63
CA ASN A 110 15.77 -5.57 12.69
C ASN A 110 16.48 -5.97 11.37
N PRO A 111 16.31 -7.21 10.87
CA PRO A 111 17.03 -7.69 9.68
C PRO A 111 16.83 -6.84 8.42
N PHE A 112 15.69 -6.19 8.25
CA PHE A 112 15.43 -5.32 7.09
C PHE A 112 16.43 -4.15 7.00
N ARG A 113 17.09 -3.77 8.09
CA ARG A 113 18.09 -2.68 8.10
C ARG A 113 19.42 -3.07 7.47
N SER A 114 19.79 -4.35 7.52
CA SER A 114 21.11 -4.85 7.12
C SER A 114 21.04 -5.90 6.00
N HIS A 115 19.84 -6.38 5.66
CA HIS A 115 19.68 -7.41 4.64
C HIS A 115 20.19 -6.92 3.27
N PRO A 116 21.11 -7.64 2.60
CA PRO A 116 21.84 -7.13 1.44
C PRO A 116 20.98 -6.95 0.17
N ARG A 117 19.79 -7.55 0.14
CA ARG A 117 18.80 -7.44 -0.96
C ARG A 117 17.57 -6.60 -0.61
N VAL A 118 17.63 -5.85 0.48
CA VAL A 118 16.55 -4.95 0.91
C VAL A 118 17.00 -3.51 0.78
N VAL A 119 16.16 -2.69 0.17
CA VAL A 119 16.22 -1.23 0.26
C VAL A 119 15.12 -0.79 1.22
N ALA A 120 15.51 -0.44 2.45
CA ALA A 120 14.58 -0.03 3.50
C ALA A 120 14.61 1.49 3.69
N THR A 121 13.43 2.11 3.78
CA THR A 121 13.26 3.53 4.10
C THR A 121 12.31 3.69 5.30
N PRO A 122 12.55 4.62 6.25
CA PRO A 122 11.70 4.78 7.44
C PRO A 122 10.40 5.56 7.17
N HIS A 123 9.42 4.93 6.50
CA HIS A 123 8.07 5.45 6.25
C HIS A 123 8.05 6.89 5.74
N LEU A 124 8.80 7.15 4.67
CA LEU A 124 8.96 8.48 4.10
C LEU A 124 8.55 8.60 2.65
N ALA A 125 7.96 7.57 2.03
CA ALA A 125 7.53 7.62 0.63
C ALA A 125 6.57 8.80 0.35
N ALA A 126 5.75 9.19 1.34
CA ALA A 126 4.85 10.34 1.25
C ALA A 126 5.46 11.66 1.74
N ASN A 127 6.63 11.63 2.40
CA ASN A 127 7.18 12.77 3.13
C ASN A 127 7.93 13.75 2.21
N THR A 128 7.17 14.51 1.43
CA THR A 128 7.66 15.60 0.58
C THR A 128 7.18 16.95 1.12
N PRO A 129 7.86 18.08 0.87
CA PRO A 129 7.38 19.39 1.31
C PRO A 129 5.95 19.68 0.84
N ARG A 130 5.62 19.35 -0.41
CA ARG A 130 4.28 19.51 -0.96
C ARG A 130 3.26 18.58 -0.28
N GLY A 131 3.64 17.33 -0.01
CA GLY A 131 2.81 16.38 0.72
C GLY A 131 2.51 16.84 2.15
N ALA A 132 3.54 17.31 2.87
CA ALA A 132 3.41 17.84 4.22
C ALA A 132 2.48 19.05 4.28
N THR A 133 2.64 20.02 3.37
CA THR A 133 1.74 21.17 3.25
C THR A 133 0.31 20.73 2.94
N GLY A 134 0.12 19.84 1.96
CA GLY A 134 -1.21 19.35 1.59
C GLY A 134 -1.93 18.64 2.75
N MET A 135 -1.22 17.77 3.48
CA MET A 135 -1.77 17.10 4.66
C MET A 135 -2.13 18.10 5.77
N ALA A 136 -1.26 19.06 6.06
CA ALA A 136 -1.50 20.07 7.09
C ALA A 136 -2.70 20.96 6.74
N CYS A 137 -2.79 21.43 5.48
CA CYS A 137 -3.92 22.22 4.99
C CYS A 137 -5.22 21.42 5.05
N GLY A 138 -5.25 20.18 4.53
CA GLY A 138 -6.45 19.34 4.55
C GLY A 138 -6.94 19.04 5.97
N ALA A 139 -6.03 18.83 6.92
CA ALA A 139 -6.38 18.68 8.34
C ALA A 139 -6.99 19.96 8.92
N ALA A 140 -6.38 21.12 8.68
CA ALA A 140 -6.89 22.41 9.15
C ALA A 140 -8.28 22.72 8.55
N GLU A 141 -8.46 22.50 7.25
CA GLU A 141 -9.73 22.67 6.55
C GLU A 141 -10.82 21.76 7.13
N SER A 142 -10.47 20.50 7.43
CA SER A 142 -11.40 19.54 8.04
C SER A 142 -11.84 19.99 9.44
N ILE A 143 -10.91 20.50 10.26
CA ILE A 143 -11.21 21.03 11.59
C ILE A 143 -12.14 22.25 11.48
N ILE A 144 -11.84 23.19 10.57
CA ILE A 144 -12.66 24.39 10.35
C ILE A 144 -14.07 24.02 9.89
N ALA A 145 -14.20 23.03 9.00
CA ALA A 145 -15.50 22.56 8.54
C ALA A 145 -16.36 22.05 9.71
N VAL A 146 -15.79 21.18 10.54
CA VAL A 146 -16.47 20.61 11.71
C VAL A 146 -16.87 21.69 12.71
N LEU A 147 -15.95 22.61 13.04
CA LEU A 147 -16.25 23.72 13.97
C LEU A 147 -17.34 24.67 13.44
N ALA A 148 -17.54 24.70 12.13
CA ALA A 148 -18.58 25.48 11.49
C ALA A 148 -19.87 24.68 11.22
N GLY A 149 -20.02 23.50 11.82
CA GLY A 149 -21.20 22.64 11.68
C GLY A 149 -21.35 22.00 10.29
N ARG A 150 -20.24 21.83 9.55
CA ARG A 150 -20.21 21.19 8.23
C ARG A 150 -19.35 19.94 8.25
N LEU A 151 -19.61 19.04 7.32
CA LEU A 151 -18.73 17.90 7.07
C LEU A 151 -17.46 18.35 6.33
N PRO A 152 -16.31 17.72 6.61
CA PRO A 152 -15.13 17.86 5.78
C PRO A 152 -15.39 17.30 4.37
N ALA A 153 -14.54 17.66 3.41
CA ALA A 153 -14.60 17.07 2.08
C ALA A 153 -14.53 15.53 2.18
N LEU A 154 -15.51 14.85 1.59
CA LEU A 154 -15.63 13.39 1.68
C LEU A 154 -14.72 12.66 0.69
N GLU A 155 -14.17 13.38 -0.29
CA GLU A 155 -13.24 12.81 -1.26
C GLU A 155 -11.95 12.35 -0.55
N GLY A 156 -11.74 11.03 -0.49
CA GLY A 156 -10.63 10.43 0.24
C GLY A 156 -10.81 10.34 1.76
N ALA A 157 -11.99 10.68 2.29
CA ALA A 157 -12.28 10.54 3.72
C ALA A 157 -12.52 9.06 4.10
N VAL A 158 -11.93 8.64 5.22
CA VAL A 158 -12.20 7.33 5.83
C VAL A 158 -13.15 7.53 6.99
N VAL A 159 -14.32 6.89 6.96
CA VAL A 159 -15.26 6.90 8.07
C VAL A 159 -14.90 5.76 9.02
N VAL A 160 -14.46 6.10 10.23
CA VAL A 160 -14.14 5.12 11.28
C VAL A 160 -15.45 4.58 11.88
N PRO A 161 -15.55 3.28 12.21
CA PRO A 161 -16.72 2.71 12.89
C PRO A 161 -17.05 3.51 14.17
N GLY A 162 -18.29 3.97 14.27
CA GLY A 162 -18.74 4.93 15.29
C GLY A 162 -19.55 6.09 14.70
N GLY A 163 -19.37 6.38 13.40
CA GLY A 163 -20.12 7.39 12.67
C GLY A 163 -19.72 8.82 13.04
N LEU A 164 -20.32 9.79 12.34
CA LEU A 164 -20.26 11.19 12.76
C LEU A 164 -21.10 11.37 14.03
N PRO A 165 -20.66 12.14 15.04
CA PRO A 165 -21.52 12.56 16.14
C PRO A 165 -22.84 13.09 15.59
N ALA A 166 -23.98 12.77 16.22
CA ALA A 166 -25.31 13.14 15.72
C ALA A 166 -25.46 14.65 15.48
N GLU A 167 -24.71 15.46 16.23
CA GLU A 167 -24.60 16.92 16.15
C GLU A 167 -23.96 17.42 14.85
N LEU A 168 -23.22 16.56 14.15
CA LEU A 168 -22.50 16.83 12.90
C LEU A 168 -23.09 16.08 11.70
N ALA A 169 -24.15 15.29 11.90
CA ALA A 169 -24.85 14.64 10.81
C ALA A 169 -25.57 15.70 9.95
N PRO A 170 -25.47 15.65 8.61
CA PRO A 170 -26.18 16.61 7.77
C PRO A 170 -27.68 16.47 7.98
N ALA A 171 -28.38 17.61 8.11
CA ALA A 171 -29.83 17.62 8.15
C ALA A 171 -30.36 17.06 6.81
N VAL A 172 -31.15 15.99 6.90
CA VAL A 172 -31.79 15.32 5.77
C VAL A 172 -32.91 16.20 5.20
#